data_AF-A0A3D5K5H1-F1
#
_entry.id   AF-A0A3D5K5H1-F1
#
_cell.length_a   1.000
_cell.length_b   1.000
_cell.length_c   1.000
_cell.angle_alpha   90.00
_cell.angle_beta   90.00
_cell.angle_gamma   90.00
#
_symmetry.space_group_name_H-M   'P 1'
#
loop_
_entity.id
_entity.type
_entity.pdbx_description
1 polymer ?
#
loop_
_entity_poly.entity_id
_entity_poly.type
_entity_poly.pdbx_seq_one_letter_code
_entity_poly.pdbx_strand_id
1 'polypeptide(L)' 'RAHDGLLSGAVVDFVDLQWWPVFNLADAVIVVGGILMVLRGWIRG' A
#
# COMPACT_ATOMS: atom_id res chain seq x y z
N ARG A 1 -21.37 -0.57 -19.86
CA ARG A 1 -20.01 -1.14 -19.78
C ARG A 1 -19.07 0.02 -19.43
N ALA A 2 -18.70 0.20 -18.17
CA ALA A 2 -17.71 1.19 -17.76
C ALA A 2 -16.32 0.60 -18.02
N HIS A 3 -15.87 0.62 -19.27
CA HIS A 3 -14.57 0.07 -19.67
C HIS A 3 -13.45 1.12 -19.60
N ASP A 4 -13.82 2.41 -19.52
CA ASP A 4 -12.90 3.55 -19.61
C ASP A 4 -12.92 4.42 -18.34
N GLY A 5 -12.94 3.79 -17.17
CA GLY A 5 -12.78 4.51 -15.90
C GLY A 5 -11.31 4.63 -15.52
N LEU A 6 -10.92 5.69 -14.79
CA LEU A 6 -9.56 5.88 -14.27
C LEU A 6 -9.02 4.66 -13.48
N LEU A 7 -9.92 3.83 -12.96
CA LEU A 7 -9.62 2.62 -12.17
C LEU A 7 -9.76 1.31 -12.96
N SER A 8 -9.89 1.33 -14.30
CA SER A 8 -10.09 0.11 -15.09
C SER A 8 -8.78 -0.65 -15.44
N GLY A 9 -7.64 -0.21 -14.92
CA GLY A 9 -6.34 -0.87 -15.08
C GLY A 9 -6.02 -1.90 -13.99
N ALA A 10 -5.07 -2.80 -14.27
CA ALA A 10 -4.52 -3.71 -13.27
C ALA A 10 -3.47 -2.99 -12.40
N VAL A 11 -3.44 -3.33 -11.12
CA VAL A 11 -2.36 -2.88 -10.21
C VAL A 11 -1.11 -3.71 -10.50
N VAL A 12 0.04 -3.03 -10.61
CA VAL A 12 1.32 -3.68 -10.90
C VAL A 12 2.13 -3.80 -9.61
N ASP A 13 2.35 -5.04 -9.20
CA ASP A 13 3.24 -5.37 -8.10
C ASP A 13 4.61 -5.74 -8.66
N PHE A 14 5.67 -5.17 -8.07
CA PHE A 14 7.02 -5.25 -8.64
C PHE A 14 8.12 -5.48 -7.60
N VAL A 15 7.80 -5.42 -6.30
CA VAL A 15 8.76 -5.72 -5.23
C VAL A 15 8.55 -7.15 -4.76
N ASP A 16 9.52 -8.02 -5.05
CA ASP A 16 9.52 -9.44 -4.66
C ASP A 16 10.71 -9.72 -3.74
N LEU A 17 10.41 -10.12 -2.50
CA LEU A 17 11.42 -10.51 -1.51
C LEU A 17 11.61 -12.03 -1.40
N GLN A 18 10.93 -12.81 -2.24
CA GLN A 18 10.91 -14.29 -2.29
C GLN A 18 10.28 -15.00 -1.09
N TRP A 19 10.36 -14.45 0.12
CA TRP A 19 9.76 -15.01 1.35
C TRP A 19 8.55 -14.22 1.87
N TRP A 20 8.24 -13.10 1.22
CA TRP A 20 7.12 -12.20 1.54
C TRP A 20 6.26 -11.99 0.29
N PRO A 21 4.94 -11.77 0.42
CA PRO A 21 4.08 -11.46 -0.72
C PRO A 21 4.60 -10.30 -1.56
N VAL A 22 4.50 -10.41 -2.89
CA VAL A 22 4.86 -9.32 -3.80
C VAL A 22 3.97 -8.10 -3.53
N PHE A 23 4.54 -6.90 -3.56
CA PHE A 23 3.82 -5.66 -3.29
C PHE A 23 4.26 -4.52 -4.21
N ASN A 24 3.51 -3.41 -4.17
CA ASN A 24 3.84 -2.18 -4.88
C ASN A 24 4.14 -1.02 -3.91
N LEU A 25 4.58 0.11 -4.46
CA LEU A 25 4.90 1.29 -3.65
C LEU A 25 3.68 1.84 -2.88
N ALA A 26 2.48 1.75 -3.43
CA ALA A 26 1.27 2.25 -2.76
C ALA A 26 0.99 1.46 -1.47
N ASP A 27 1.15 0.13 -1.50
CA ASP A 27 1.01 -0.71 -0.32
C ASP A 27 1.99 -0.30 0.79
N ALA A 28 3.25 -0.09 0.43
CA ALA A 28 4.29 0.32 1.38
C ALA A 28 3.98 1.67 2.03
N VAL A 29 3.50 2.65 1.26
CA VAL A 29 3.11 3.98 1.78
C VAL A 29 1.94 3.87 2.74
N ILE A 30 0.93 3.05 2.42
CA ILE A 30 -0.24 2.82 3.29
C ILE A 30 0.20 2.18 4.61
N VAL A 31 1.02 1.13 4.55
CA VAL A 31 1.50 0.41 5.75
C VAL A 31 2.36 1.32 6.63
N VAL A 32 3.35 2.00 6.05
CA VAL A 32 4.22 2.92 6.79
C VAL A 32 3.43 4.07 7.40
N GLY A 33 2.50 4.67 6.63
CA GLY A 33 1.62 5.73 7.12
C GLY A 33 0.74 5.28 8.29
N GLY A 34 0.16 4.08 8.21
CA GLY A 34 -0.61 3.48 9.29
C GLY A 34 0.22 3.25 10.55
N ILE A 35 1.42 2.68 10.41
CA ILE A 35 2.36 2.48 11.52
C ILE A 35 2.71 3.82 12.18
N LEU A 36 3.05 4.84 11.39
CA LEU A 36 3.37 6.17 11.90
C LEU A 36 2.19 6.81 12.64
N MET A 37 0.96 6.64 12.14
CA MET A 37 -0.24 7.18 12.78
C MET A 37 -0.49 6.54 14.15
N VAL A 38 -0.37 5.21 14.24
CA VAL A 38 -0.48 4.47 15.51
C VAL A 38 0.62 4.87 16.48
N LEU A 39 1.89 4.89 16.04
CA LEU A 39 3.03 5.29 16.86
C LEU A 39 2.88 6.72 17.37
N ARG A 40 2.45 7.64 16.50
CA ARG A 40 2.19 9.04 16.87
C ARG A 40 1.14 9.15 17.97
N GLY A 41 0.07 8.37 17.87
CA GLY A 41 -0.99 8.31 18.87
C GLY A 41 -0.46 7.75 20.20
N TRP A 42 0.31 6.66 20.14
CA TRP A 42 0.86 5.99 21.31
C TRP A 42 1.90 6.83 22.08
N ILE A 43 2.71 7.64 21.38
CA ILE A 43 3.70 8.54 22.00
C ILE A 43 3.05 9.77 22.66
N ARG A 44 1.86 10.16 22.21
CA ARG A 44 1.16 11.38 22.69
C ARG A 44 0.06 11.11 23.73
N GLY A 45 -0.34 9.86 23.91
CA GLY A 45 -1.26 9.42 24.96
C GLY A 45 -0.49 9.02 26.22
#